data_AF-A0A7W9L2S4-F1
#
_entry.id   AF-A0A7W9L2S4-F1
#
_cell.length_a   1.000
_cell.length_b   1.000
_cell.length_c   1.000
_cell.angle_alpha   90.00
_cell.angle_beta   90.00
_cell.angle_gamma   90.00
#
_symmetry.space_group_name_H-M   'P 1'
#
loop_
_entity.id
_entity.type
_entity.pdbx_description
1 polymer ?
#
loop_
_entity_poly.entity_id
_entity_poly.type
_entity_poly.pdbx_seq_one_letter_code
_entity_poly.pdbx_strand_id
1 'polypeptide(L)'
;MRSFADIAGDDTAARYTAELESALLAQALADTGGLGDERTKALLRHWIAGVFNANAAALASLADGRGALAWEPDGSGYRLIWYAPTGMACPLARLYAQENGTWAALIVAGVRDDLIEAMAAAEWGVSRLTSP
;
A
#
# COMPACT_ATOMS: atom_id res chain seq x y z
N MET A 1 11.29 -27.95 24.86
CA MET A 1 10.25 -28.47 23.95
C MET A 1 9.34 -27.29 23.63
N ARG A 2 9.56 -26.60 22.51
CA ARG A 2 8.66 -25.52 22.06
C ARG A 2 7.40 -26.18 21.50
N SER A 3 6.22 -25.71 21.91
CA SER A 3 4.97 -26.31 21.43
C SER A 3 4.69 -25.84 20.00
N PHE A 4 4.02 -26.65 19.19
CA PHE A 4 3.60 -26.27 17.83
C PHE A 4 2.65 -25.04 17.82
N ALA A 5 2.08 -24.67 18.97
CA ALA A 5 1.25 -23.48 19.12
C ALA A 5 2.08 -22.19 19.17
N ASP A 6 3.32 -22.23 19.67
CA ASP A 6 4.19 -21.06 19.78
C ASP A 6 4.80 -20.64 18.43
N ILE A 7 4.86 -21.55 17.46
CA ILE A 7 5.39 -21.28 16.12
C ILE A 7 4.26 -20.76 15.20
N ALA A 8 3.05 -21.32 15.32
CA ALA A 8 1.90 -20.93 14.49
C ALA A 8 1.28 -19.58 14.87
N GLY A 9 1.38 -19.18 16.15
CA GLY A 9 0.86 -17.90 16.64
C GLY A 9 1.62 -16.69 16.10
N ASP A 10 2.95 -16.79 16.00
CA ASP A 10 3.83 -15.70 15.57
C ASP A 10 3.74 -15.46 14.05
N ASP A 11 3.79 -16.52 13.25
CA ASP A 11 3.65 -16.45 11.79
C ASP A 11 2.26 -15.91 11.37
N THR A 12 1.21 -16.29 12.09
CA THR A 12 -0.15 -15.82 11.82
C THR A 12 -0.31 -14.34 12.19
N ALA A 13 0.23 -13.92 13.33
CA ALA A 13 0.20 -12.53 13.75
C ALA A 13 1.01 -11.63 12.80
N ALA A 14 2.19 -12.08 12.37
CA ALA A 14 3.02 -11.37 11.38
C ALA A 14 2.29 -11.20 10.04
N ARG A 15 1.67 -12.28 9.53
CA ARG A 15 0.85 -12.22 8.31
C ARG A 15 -0.29 -11.22 8.45
N TYR A 16 -1.07 -11.30 9.53
CA TYR A 16 -2.20 -10.40 9.73
C TYR A 16 -1.79 -8.95 9.99
N THR A 17 -0.58 -8.72 10.51
CA THR A 17 0.00 -7.38 10.57
C THR A 17 0.27 -6.83 9.18
N ALA A 18 0.90 -7.60 8.29
CA ALA A 18 1.17 -7.18 6.91
C ALA A 18 -0.13 -6.97 6.09
N GLU A 19 -1.13 -7.83 6.31
CA GLU A 19 -2.46 -7.67 5.71
C GLU A 19 -3.17 -6.40 6.23
N LEU A 20 -3.05 -6.10 7.52
CA LEU A 20 -3.60 -4.89 8.12
C LEU A 20 -2.97 -3.65 7.50
N GLU A 21 -1.64 -3.58 7.39
CA GLU A 21 -0.95 -2.43 6.80
C GLU A 21 -1.38 -2.19 5.35
N SER A 22 -1.50 -3.27 4.57
CA SER A 22 -2.01 -3.20 3.19
C SER A 22 -3.46 -2.72 3.13
N ALA A 23 -4.30 -3.16 4.07
CA ALA A 23 -5.68 -2.73 4.21
C ALA A 23 -5.81 -1.24 4.58
N LEU A 24 -4.96 -0.72 5.47
CA LEU A 24 -4.95 0.68 5.86
C LEU A 24 -4.49 1.60 4.72
N LEU A 25 -3.46 1.19 3.96
CA LEU A 25 -3.08 1.89 2.73
C LEU A 25 -4.22 1.90 1.71
N ALA A 26 -4.92 0.77 1.52
CA ALA A 26 -6.05 0.68 0.59
C ALA A 26 -7.18 1.63 0.99
N GLN A 27 -7.51 1.71 2.28
CA GLN A 27 -8.47 2.69 2.79
C GLN A 27 -7.98 4.13 2.54
N ALA A 28 -6.69 4.40 2.78
CA ALA A 28 -6.13 5.72 2.58
C ALA A 28 -6.23 6.19 1.13
N LEU A 29 -5.98 5.29 0.17
CA LEU A 29 -6.15 5.53 -1.26
C LEU A 29 -7.62 5.72 -1.66
N ALA A 30 -8.54 4.92 -1.11
CA ALA A 30 -9.98 5.05 -1.37
C ALA A 30 -10.52 6.43 -0.95
N ASP A 31 -10.08 6.93 0.20
CA ASP A 31 -10.51 8.23 0.74
C ASP A 31 -9.98 9.44 -0.03
N THR A 32 -9.03 9.26 -0.97
CA THR A 32 -8.56 10.38 -1.82
C THR A 32 -9.64 10.91 -2.76
N GLY A 33 -10.69 10.12 -3.02
CA GLY A 33 -11.81 10.50 -3.88
C GLY A 33 -11.48 10.60 -5.38
N GLY A 34 -10.23 10.36 -5.78
CA GLY A 34 -9.79 10.45 -7.17
C GLY A 34 -10.02 9.18 -7.99
N LEU A 35 -10.61 8.14 -7.41
CA LEU A 35 -10.78 6.82 -8.03
C LEU A 35 -12.26 6.59 -8.39
N GLY A 36 -12.49 5.95 -9.55
CA GLY A 36 -13.85 5.53 -9.94
C GLY A 36 -14.42 4.46 -9.02
N ASP A 37 -15.76 4.38 -8.95
CA ASP A 37 -16.52 3.58 -7.98
C ASP A 37 -16.06 2.13 -7.85
N GLU A 38 -15.83 1.42 -8.95
CA GLU A 38 -15.42 0.02 -8.89
C GLU A 38 -14.01 -0.16 -8.32
N ARG A 39 -13.11 0.80 -8.56
CA ARG A 39 -11.76 0.77 -7.99
C ARG A 39 -11.78 1.12 -6.51
N THR A 40 -12.61 2.07 -6.11
CA THR A 40 -12.86 2.40 -4.70
C THR A 40 -13.46 1.20 -3.96
N LYS A 41 -14.47 0.53 -4.52
CA LYS A 41 -15.06 -0.70 -3.95
C LYS A 41 -14.02 -1.81 -3.80
N ALA A 42 -13.16 -2.02 -4.79
CA ALA A 42 -12.10 -3.03 -4.72
C ALA A 42 -11.14 -2.76 -3.55
N LEU A 43 -10.73 -1.51 -3.34
CA LEU A 43 -9.88 -1.12 -2.21
C LEU A 43 -10.60 -1.31 -0.86
N LEU A 44 -11.86 -0.92 -0.76
CA LEU A 44 -12.64 -1.08 0.47
C LEU A 44 -12.89 -2.55 0.83
N ARG A 45 -13.03 -3.45 -0.16
CA ARG A 45 -13.10 -4.90 0.10
C ARG A 45 -11.80 -5.41 0.72
N HIS A 46 -10.66 -4.97 0.21
CA HIS A 46 -9.35 -5.33 0.79
C HIS A 46 -9.22 -4.81 2.22
N TRP A 47 -9.65 -3.57 2.47
CA TRP A 47 -9.69 -2.98 3.80
C TRP A 47 -10.52 -3.80 4.79
N ILE A 48 -11.76 -4.16 4.42
CA ILE A 48 -12.66 -4.96 5.29
C ILE A 48 -12.02 -6.31 5.65
N ALA A 49 -11.40 -6.99 4.69
CA ALA A 49 -10.75 -8.28 4.92
C ALA A 49 -9.58 -8.16 5.91
N GLY A 50 -8.68 -7.18 5.69
CA GLY A 50 -7.52 -6.99 6.57
C GLY A 50 -7.91 -6.58 8.00
N VAL A 51 -8.90 -5.69 8.15
CA VAL A 51 -9.40 -5.31 9.48
C VAL A 51 -10.05 -6.49 10.19
N PHE A 52 -10.84 -7.30 9.49
CA PHE A 52 -11.44 -8.50 10.07
C PHE A 52 -10.37 -9.48 10.57
N ASN A 53 -9.35 -9.77 9.76
CA ASN A 53 -8.26 -10.67 10.12
C ASN A 53 -7.44 -10.15 11.30
N ALA A 54 -7.14 -8.84 11.33
CA ALA A 54 -6.45 -8.21 12.44
C ALA A 54 -7.24 -8.29 13.76
N ASN A 55 -8.55 -8.06 13.72
CA ASN A 55 -9.42 -8.21 14.89
C ASN A 55 -9.45 -9.67 15.39
N ALA A 56 -9.49 -10.64 14.48
CA ALA A 56 -9.46 -12.06 14.85
C ALA A 56 -8.17 -12.47 15.58
N ALA A 57 -7.05 -11.77 15.33
CA ALA A 57 -5.78 -11.96 16.01
C ALA A 57 -5.49 -10.93 17.13
N ALA A 58 -6.50 -10.19 17.58
CA ALA A 58 -6.37 -9.18 18.64
C ALA A 58 -5.33 -8.07 18.34
N LEU A 59 -5.11 -7.74 17.07
CA LEU A 59 -4.19 -6.69 16.61
C LEU A 59 -4.88 -5.31 16.46
N ALA A 60 -6.12 -5.18 16.94
CA ALA A 60 -6.96 -3.99 16.69
C ALA A 60 -6.34 -2.67 17.19
N SER A 61 -5.49 -2.71 18.22
CA SER A 61 -4.79 -1.52 18.74
C SER A 61 -3.74 -0.95 17.77
N LEU A 62 -3.31 -1.72 16.76
CA LEU A 62 -2.42 -1.23 15.69
C LEU A 62 -3.18 -0.46 14.61
N ALA A 63 -4.52 -0.49 14.64
CA ALA A 63 -5.40 0.07 13.62
C ALA A 63 -6.02 1.42 14.01
N ASP A 64 -5.41 2.17 14.93
CA ASP A 64 -5.87 3.53 15.27
C ASP A 64 -5.63 4.48 14.08
N GLY A 65 -6.59 4.50 13.17
CA GLY A 65 -6.59 5.28 11.93
C GLY A 65 -5.99 4.53 10.73
N ARG A 66 -6.00 5.19 9.57
CA ARG A 66 -5.55 4.65 8.26
C ARG A 66 -4.20 5.17 7.79
N GLY A 67 -3.57 6.01 8.61
CA GLY A 67 -2.40 6.78 8.21
C GLY A 67 -2.78 7.97 7.31
N ALA A 68 -1.77 8.62 6.75
CA ALA A 68 -1.93 9.81 5.93
C ALA A 68 -1.22 9.66 4.58
N LEU A 69 -1.89 10.07 3.50
CA LEU A 69 -1.24 10.28 2.20
C LEU A 69 -0.85 11.75 2.09
N ALA A 70 0.41 12.02 1.78
CA ALA A 70 0.93 13.37 1.63
C ALA A 70 1.76 13.50 0.36
N TRP A 71 1.58 14.62 -0.33
CA TRP A 71 2.49 15.07 -1.37
C TRP A 71 3.50 16.03 -0.74
N GLU A 72 4.77 15.73 -0.92
CA GLU A 72 5.88 16.52 -0.37
C GLU A 72 6.81 17.00 -1.48
N PRO A 73 7.38 18.21 -1.39
CA PRO A 73 8.41 18.67 -2.32
C PRO A 73 9.64 17.75 -2.30
N ASP A 74 10.15 17.38 -3.47
CA ASP A 74 11.35 16.52 -3.65
C ASP A 74 12.22 17.04 -4.81
N GLY A 75 13.05 18.04 -4.50
CA GLY A 75 13.86 18.77 -5.47
C GLY A 75 12.98 19.64 -6.37
N SER A 76 13.08 19.44 -7.70
CA SER A 76 12.19 20.07 -8.69
C SER A 76 10.84 19.36 -8.85
N GLY A 77 10.59 18.33 -8.04
CA GLY A 77 9.43 17.45 -8.14
C GLY A 77 8.62 17.33 -6.86
N TYR A 78 7.75 16.31 -6.84
CA TYR A 78 6.95 15.96 -5.67
C TYR A 78 7.00 14.46 -5.44
N ARG A 79 6.92 14.03 -4.18
CA ARG A 79 6.82 12.62 -3.80
C ARG A 79 5.51 12.38 -3.07
N LEU A 80 4.80 11.32 -3.44
CA LEU A 80 3.67 10.81 -2.69
C LEU A 80 4.18 9.82 -1.66
N ILE A 81 3.91 10.08 -0.39
CA ILE A 81 4.27 9.20 0.72
C ILE A 81 2.98 8.83 1.46
N TRP A 82 2.86 7.54 1.80
CA TRP A 82 1.92 7.10 2.81
C TRP A 82 2.64 6.94 4.15
N TYR A 83 2.15 7.63 5.16
CA TYR A 83 2.59 7.50 6.55
C TYR A 83 1.63 6.55 7.27
N ALA A 84 2.09 5.33 7.53
CA ALA A 84 1.33 4.35 8.28
C ALA A 84 1.10 4.82 9.73
N PRO A 85 -0.01 4.44 10.39
CA PRO A 85 -0.21 4.71 11.82
C PRO A 85 0.90 4.17 12.71
N THR A 86 1.57 3.11 12.26
CA THR A 86 2.70 2.46 12.94
C THR A 86 4.01 3.25 12.83
N GLY A 87 4.01 4.39 12.12
CA GLY A 87 5.17 5.29 11.97
C GLY A 87 6.04 5.01 10.75
N MET A 88 5.69 4.02 9.92
CA MET A 88 6.42 3.75 8.67
C MET A 88 6.05 4.76 7.58
N ALA A 89 7.05 5.21 6.82
CA ALA A 89 6.87 6.02 5.62
C ALA A 89 7.09 5.16 4.38
N CYS A 90 6.07 5.06 3.53
CA CYS A 90 6.11 4.30 2.28
C CYS A 90 6.01 5.26 1.08
N PRO A 91 7.11 5.52 0.36
CA PRO A 91 7.07 6.23 -0.91
C PRO A 91 6.28 5.44 -1.95
N LEU A 92 5.26 6.06 -2.54
CA LEU A 92 4.37 5.42 -3.52
C LEU A 92 4.59 5.92 -4.94
N ALA A 93 4.87 7.20 -5.09
CA ALA A 93 5.06 7.82 -6.39
C ALA A 93 5.98 9.03 -6.33
N ARG A 94 6.54 9.41 -7.47
CA ARG A 94 7.30 10.64 -7.65
C ARG A 94 6.94 11.32 -8.97
N LEU A 95 6.82 12.64 -8.94
CA LEU A 95 6.57 13.50 -10.09
C LEU A 95 7.83 14.28 -10.43
N TYR A 96 8.15 14.37 -11.73
CA TYR A 96 9.28 15.12 -12.26
C TYR A 96 8.82 16.05 -13.37
N ALA A 97 9.19 17.32 -13.31
CA ALA A 97 9.00 18.24 -14.43
C ALA A 97 9.84 17.79 -15.63
N GLN A 98 9.29 17.95 -16.83
CA GLN A 98 9.95 17.73 -18.11
C GLN A 98 10.26 19.08 -18.77
N GLU A 99 11.26 19.12 -19.67
CA GLU A 99 11.70 20.36 -20.32
C GLU A 99 10.59 21.05 -21.14
N ASN A 100 9.63 20.29 -21.64
CA ASN A 100 8.48 20.79 -22.40
C ASN A 100 7.31 21.27 -21.50
N GLY A 101 7.51 21.35 -20.19
CA GLY A 101 6.49 21.78 -19.23
C GLY A 101 5.48 20.69 -18.82
N THR A 102 5.66 19.44 -19.26
CA THR A 102 4.84 18.31 -18.77
C THR A 102 5.44 17.68 -17.52
N TRP A 103 4.75 16.68 -16.95
CA TRP A 103 5.18 15.96 -15.76
C TRP A 103 5.25 14.47 -16.04
N ALA A 104 6.36 13.84 -15.65
CA ALA A 104 6.51 12.39 -15.61
C ALA A 104 6.16 11.88 -14.21
N ALA A 105 5.38 10.80 -14.15
CA ALA A 105 5.07 10.12 -12.90
C ALA A 105 5.79 8.76 -12.85
N LEU A 106 6.59 8.55 -11.82
CA LEU A 106 7.14 7.24 -11.45
C LEU A 106 6.30 6.69 -10.31
N ILE A 107 5.92 5.42 -10.40
CA ILE A 107 5.09 4.75 -9.39
C ILE A 107 5.77 3.48 -8.91
N VAL A 108 5.57 3.14 -7.64
CA VAL A 108 5.94 1.83 -7.10
C VAL A 108 4.85 0.84 -7.50
N ALA A 109 5.19 -0.11 -8.38
CA ALA A 109 4.26 -1.13 -8.86
C ALA A 109 4.00 -2.28 -7.87
N GLY A 110 4.70 -2.27 -6.73
CA GLY A 110 4.60 -3.25 -5.65
C GLY A 110 5.97 -3.66 -5.11
N VAL A 111 5.97 -4.51 -4.10
CA VAL A 111 7.16 -5.17 -3.54
C VAL A 111 7.05 -6.66 -3.82
N ARG A 112 8.16 -7.30 -4.20
CA ARG A 112 8.25 -8.74 -4.45
C ARG A 112 9.55 -9.27 -3.86
N ASP A 113 9.54 -10.55 -3.52
CA ASP A 113 10.69 -11.21 -2.91
C ASP A 113 11.76 -11.59 -3.95
N ASP A 114 11.39 -11.66 -5.23
CA ASP A 114 12.31 -11.90 -6.34
C ASP A 114 12.21 -10.87 -7.47
N LEU A 115 13.30 -10.78 -8.23
CA LEU A 115 13.46 -9.83 -9.33
C LEU A 115 12.48 -10.08 -10.48
N ILE A 116 12.20 -11.34 -10.82
CA ILE A 116 11.37 -11.67 -11.98
C ILE A 116 9.91 -11.33 -11.70
N GLU A 117 9.41 -11.63 -10.50
CA GLU A 117 8.10 -11.19 -10.05
C GLU A 117 8.02 -9.66 -9.97
N ALA A 118 9.07 -8.98 -9.50
CA ALA A 118 9.12 -7.52 -9.46
C ALA A 118 9.02 -6.92 -10.87
N MET A 119 9.74 -7.49 -11.84
CA MET A 119 9.67 -7.10 -13.25
C MET A 119 8.27 -7.33 -13.82
N ALA A 120 7.69 -8.50 -13.60
CA ALA A 120 6.34 -8.83 -14.08
C ALA A 120 5.27 -7.87 -13.48
N ALA A 121 5.40 -7.52 -12.20
CA ALA A 121 4.53 -6.56 -11.55
C ALA A 121 4.67 -5.15 -12.16
N ALA A 122 5.90 -4.72 -12.44
CA ALA A 122 6.17 -3.44 -13.09
C ALA A 122 5.59 -3.39 -14.51
N GLU A 123 5.81 -4.43 -15.32
CA GLU A 123 5.27 -4.55 -16.68
C GLU A 123 3.74 -4.53 -16.68
N TRP A 124 3.12 -5.30 -15.78
CA TRP A 124 1.67 -5.28 -15.60
C TRP A 124 1.18 -3.88 -15.21
N GLY A 125 1.83 -3.22 -14.24
CA GLY A 125 1.49 -1.87 -13.82
C GLY A 125 1.57 -0.86 -14.97
N VAL A 126 2.65 -0.90 -15.74
CA VAL A 126 2.82 -0.06 -16.95
C VAL A 126 1.70 -0.34 -17.95
N SER A 127 1.41 -1.61 -18.25
CA SER A 127 0.35 -1.98 -19.21
C SER A 127 -1.02 -1.42 -18.83
N ARG A 128 -1.34 -1.37 -17.54
CA ARG A 128 -2.61 -0.84 -17.02
C ARG A 128 -2.72 0.68 -17.10
N LEU A 129 -1.58 1.38 -17.17
CA LEU A 129 -1.52 2.84 -17.25
C LEU A 129 -1.36 3.35 -18.68
N THR A 130 -0.82 2.53 -19.58
CA THR A 130 -0.62 2.89 -20.99
C THR A 130 -1.75 2.43 -21.89
N SER A 131 -2.52 1.42 -21.48
CA SER A 131 -3.73 1.03 -22.20
C SER A 131 -4.86 2.04 -21.93
N PRO A 132 -5.52 2.56 -22.97
CA PRO A 132 -6.71 3.41 -22.83
C PRO A 132 -7.90 2.66 -22.23
#